data_AF-A0A2K8U6Z4-F1
#
_entry.id   AF-A0A2K8U6Z4-F1
#
_cell.length_a   1.000
_cell.length_b   1.000
_cell.length_c   1.000
_cell.angle_alpha   90.00
_cell.angle_beta   90.00
_cell.angle_gamma   90.00
#
_symmetry.space_group_name_H-M   'P 1'
#
loop_
_entity.id
_entity.type
_entity.pdbx_description
1 polymer ?
#
loop_
_entity_poly.entity_id
_entity_poly.type
_entity_poly.pdbx_seq_one_letter_code
_entity_poly.pdbx_strand_id
1 'polypeptide(L)' 'MTFTQTQAVWELCRQGLPLLADEAAERWERGLHFKLQSQVRIARAVEALIEQCNWEVGRRGETA' A
#
# COMPACT_ATOMS: atom_id res chain seq x y z
N MET A 1 -2.28 5.00 9.65
CA MET A 1 -1.47 4.01 8.92
C MET A 1 -0.62 3.18 9.87
N THR A 2 -0.16 1.99 9.46
CA THR A 2 0.83 1.16 10.16
C THR A 2 2.26 1.51 9.74
N PHE A 3 3.27 0.98 10.44
CA PHE A 3 4.68 1.14 10.05
C PHE A 3 4.94 0.59 8.64
N THR A 4 4.40 -0.59 8.33
CA THR A 4 4.52 -1.25 7.03
C THR A 4 3.93 -0.38 5.90
N GLN A 5 2.77 0.22 6.14
CA GLN A 5 2.10 1.12 5.17
C GLN A 5 2.94 2.37 4.91
N THR A 6 3.53 2.98 5.95
CA THR A 6 4.44 4.11 5.77
C THR A 6 5.68 3.73 4.97
N GLN A 7 6.25 2.54 5.21
CA GLN A 7 7.38 2.02 4.44
C GLN A 7 7.00 1.81 2.97
N ALA A 8 5.80 1.30 2.69
CA ALA A 8 5.30 1.08 1.34
C ALA A 8 5.14 2.39 0.56
N VAL A 9 4.58 3.43 1.20
CA VAL A 9 4.47 4.78 0.62
C VAL A 9 5.86 5.34 0.28
N TRP A 10 6.81 5.23 1.21
CA TRP A 10 8.17 5.70 0.96
C TRP A 10 8.83 4.99 -0.22
N GLU A 11 8.67 3.67 -0.31
CA GLU A 11 9.25 2.85 -1.36
C GLU A 11 8.62 3.12 -2.74
N LEU A 12 7.31 3.38 -2.80
CA LEU A 12 6.63 3.84 -4.02
C LEU A 12 7.16 5.20 -4.49
N CYS A 13 7.31 6.16 -3.57
CA CYS A 13 7.92 7.45 -3.85
C CYS A 13 9.36 7.30 -4.37
N ARG A 14 10.15 6.43 -3.75
CA ARG A 14 11.54 6.15 -4.15
C ARG A 14 11.65 5.60 -5.57
N GLN A 15 10.64 4.86 -6.03
CA GLN A 15 10.58 4.33 -7.40
C GLN A 15 10.00 5.31 -8.42
N GLY A 16 9.71 6.56 -8.02
CA GLY A 16 9.14 7.57 -8.90
C GLY A 16 7.64 7.41 -9.15
N LEU A 17 6.92 6.80 -8.20
CA LEU A 17 5.48 6.56 -8.28
C LEU A 17 4.70 7.33 -7.18
N PRO A 18 4.87 8.67 -7.05
CA PRO A 18 4.27 9.43 -5.96
C PRO A 18 2.73 9.42 -6.01
N LEU A 19 2.12 9.42 -7.20
CA LEU A 19 0.66 9.37 -7.33
C LEU A 19 0.07 8.04 -6.82
N LEU A 20 0.79 6.94 -7.02
CA LEU A 20 0.38 5.64 -6.48
C LEU A 20 0.63 5.57 -4.97
N ALA A 21 1.66 6.25 -4.48
CA ALA A 21 1.93 6.36 -3.05
C ALA A 21 0.81 7.12 -2.32
N ASP A 22 0.34 8.24 -2.89
CA ASP A 22 -0.77 9.02 -2.36
C ASP A 22 -2.09 8.21 -2.39
N GLU A 23 -2.40 7.56 -3.52
CA GLU A 23 -3.60 6.70 -3.60
C GLU A 23 -3.53 5.55 -2.59
N ALA A 24 -2.38 4.89 -2.44
CA ALA A 24 -2.21 3.80 -1.50
C ALA A 24 -2.41 4.26 -0.05
N ALA A 25 -1.84 5.43 0.31
CA ALA A 25 -2.02 6.04 1.62
C ALA A 25 -3.50 6.33 1.92
N GLU A 26 -4.20 7.01 1.00
CA GLU A 26 -5.62 7.35 1.15
C GLU A 26 -6.49 6.10 1.33
N ARG A 27 -6.23 5.05 0.53
CA ARG A 27 -6.95 3.77 0.64
C ARG A 27 -6.74 3.13 2.00
N TRP A 28 -5.50 2.97 2.42
CA TRP A 28 -5.19 2.30 3.69
C TRP A 28 -5.67 3.08 4.92
N GLU A 29 -5.65 4.41 4.88
CA GLU A 29 -6.24 5.25 5.93
C GLU A 29 -7.75 5.06 6.07
N ARG A 30 -8.44 4.84 4.95
CA ARG A 30 -9.87 4.52 4.92
C ARG A 30 -10.18 3.06 5.24
N GLY A 31 -9.18 2.25 5.54
CA GLY A 31 -9.36 0.81 5.74
C GLY A 31 -9.78 0.08 4.46
N LEU A 32 -9.36 0.59 3.30
CA LEU A 32 -9.59 -0.03 1.99
C LEU A 32 -8.29 -0.63 1.45
N HIS A 33 -8.43 -1.68 0.64
CA HIS A 33 -7.29 -2.26 -0.08
C HIS A 33 -6.85 -1.34 -1.22
N PHE A 34 -5.54 -1.25 -1.41
CA PHE A 34 -4.92 -0.65 -2.58
C PHE A 34 -4.60 -1.74 -3.61
N LYS A 35 -4.95 -1.50 -4.88
CA LYS A 35 -4.67 -2.45 -5.96
C LYS A 35 -3.78 -1.79 -7.00
N LEU A 36 -2.59 -2.34 -7.19
CA LEU A 36 -1.70 -1.91 -8.26
C LEU A 36 -2.31 -2.24 -9.62
N GLN A 37 -2.29 -1.27 -10.55
CA GLN A 37 -2.71 -1.53 -11.92
C GLN A 37 -1.68 -2.43 -12.62
N SER A 38 -2.15 -3.41 -13.41
CA SER A 38 -1.31 -4.44 -14.04
C SER A 38 -0.27 -3.91 -15.02
N GLN A 39 -0.35 -2.64 -15.41
CA GLN A 39 0.59 -1.99 -16.33
C GLN A 39 1.78 -1.35 -15.61
N VAL A 40 1.72 -1.19 -14.28
CA VAL A 40 2.79 -0.60 -13.49
C VAL A 40 3.79 -1.68 -13.11
N ARG A 41 5.05 -1.52 -13.54
CA ARG A 41 6.14 -2.40 -13.12
C ARG A 41 6.81 -1.82 -11.88
N ILE A 42 6.73 -2.54 -10.78
CA ILE A 42 7.48 -2.25 -9.56
C ILE A 42 8.36 -3.44 -9.18
N ALA A 43 9.30 -3.23 -8.26
CA ALA A 43 10.07 -4.36 -7.75
C ALA A 43 9.15 -5.32 -6.98
N ARG A 44 9.35 -6.64 -7.15
CA ARG A 44 8.58 -7.70 -6.48
C ARG A 44 8.51 -7.54 -4.95
N ALA A 45 9.56 -7.00 -4.34
CA ALA A 45 9.57 -6.70 -2.91
C ALA A 45 8.50 -5.66 -2.51
N VAL A 46 8.19 -4.71 -3.39
CA VAL A 46 7.15 -3.70 -3.16
C VAL A 46 5.76 -4.27 -3.38
N GLU A 47 5.59 -5.19 -4.35
CA GLU A 47 4.33 -5.93 -4.50
C GLU A 47 4.00 -6.70 -3.23
N ALA A 48 4.96 -7.46 -2.69
CA ALA A 48 4.79 -8.19 -1.44
C ALA A 48 4.49 -7.24 -0.26
N LEU A 49 5.12 -6.07 -0.23
CA LEU A 49 4.87 -5.05 0.80
C LEU A 49 3.45 -4.47 0.70
N ILE A 50 2.94 -4.23 -0.51
CA ILE A 50 1.56 -3.80 -0.76
C ILE A 50 0.57 -4.88 -0.32
N GLU A 51 0.83 -6.14 -0.63
CA GLU A 51 -0.01 -7.26 -0.20
C GLU A 51 -0.09 -7.34 1.33
N GLN A 52 1.04 -7.18 2.03
CA GLN A 52 1.08 -7.11 3.49
C GLN A 52 0.25 -5.94 4.02
N CYS A 53 0.39 -4.75 3.42
CA CYS A 53 -0.37 -3.57 3.82
C CYS A 53 -1.89 -3.77 3.67
N ASN A 54 -2.32 -4.45 2.61
CA ASN A 54 -3.72 -4.80 2.40
C ASN A 54 -4.22 -5.83 3.43
N TRP A 55 -3.41 -6.81 3.78
CA TRP A 55 -3.76 -7.78 4.83
C TRP A 55 -3.93 -7.10 6.20
N GLU A 56 -3.07 -6.14 6.54
CA GLU A 56 -3.16 -5.35 7.79
C GLU A 56 -4.44 -4.52 7.85
N VAL A 57 -4.93 -4.04 6.70
CA VAL A 57 -6.23 -3.36 6.60
C VAL A 57 -7.39 -4.30 6.96
N GLY A 58 -7.42 -5.50 6.39
CA GLY A 58 -8.47 -6.49 6.68
C GLY A 58 -8.59 -6.82 8.17
N ARG A 59 -7.45 -6.89 8.88
CA ARG A 59 -7.41 -7.14 10.32
C ARG A 59 -7.91 -6.00 11.19
N ARG A 60 -7.84 -4.75 10.71
CA ARG A 60 -8.43 -3.60 11.43
C ARG A 60 -9.95 -3.57 11.31
N GLY A 61 -10.50 -4.15 10.24
CA GLY A 61 -11.95 -4.27 10.04
C GLY A 61 -12.61 -5.37 10.89
N GLU A 62 -11.87 -6.40 11.28
CA GLU A 62 -12.38 -7.54 12.09
C GLU A 62 -12.56 -7.21 13.59
N THR A 63 -12.08 -6.06 14.05
CA THR A 63 -12.17 -5.63 15.47
C THR A 63 -13.19 -4.51 15.72
N ALA A 64 -14.07 -4.20 14.75
CA ALA A 64 -15.10 -3.16 14.86
C ALA A 64 -16.50 -3.75 15.05
#